data_AF-A0A218Y0F9-F1
#
_entry.id   AF-A0A218Y0F9-F1
#
_cell.length_a   1.000
_cell.length_b   1.000
_cell.length_c   1.000
_cell.angle_alpha   90.00
_cell.angle_beta   90.00
_cell.angle_gamma   90.00
#
_symmetry.space_group_name_H-M   'P 1'
#
loop_
_entity.id
_entity.type
_entity.pdbx_description
1 polymer ?
#
loop_
_entity_poly.entity_id
_entity_poly.type
_entity_poly.pdbx_seq_one_letter_code
_entity_poly.pdbx_strand_id
1 'polypeptide(L)' 'MFENLTFELSKENTWEQIEPRKYCLAILRGDRINIIGMSQQKNVNVGYDLKNKVVSFKDMACPLLKHEVKLRPY' A
#
# COMPACT_ATOMS: atom_id res chain seq x y z
N MET A 1 2.94 -16.94 -6.52
CA MET A 1 4.14 -16.09 -6.65
C MET A 1 4.05 -15.42 -8.01
N PHE A 2 4.32 -14.12 -8.12
CA PHE A 2 4.27 -13.45 -9.43
C PHE A 2 5.46 -13.91 -10.28
N GLU A 3 5.24 -14.10 -11.58
CA GLU A 3 6.25 -14.71 -12.46
C GLU A 3 7.38 -13.74 -12.80
N ASN A 4 7.11 -12.42 -12.86
CA ASN A 4 8.08 -11.39 -13.29
C ASN A 4 7.91 -10.06 -12.53
N LEU A 5 7.50 -10.12 -11.26
CA LEU A 5 7.25 -8.94 -10.45
C LEU A 5 7.56 -9.21 -8.98
N THR A 6 8.29 -8.30 -8.35
CA THR A 6 8.35 -8.22 -6.89
C THR A 6 7.34 -7.20 -6.41
N PHE A 7 6.38 -7.63 -5.58
CA PHE A 7 5.47 -6.71 -4.89
C PHE A 7 6.04 -6.43 -3.51
N GLU A 8 6.74 -5.30 -3.37
CA GLU A 8 7.39 -4.91 -2.12
C GLU A 8 6.40 -4.23 -1.17
N LEU A 9 6.35 -4.72 0.07
CA LEU A 9 5.56 -4.10 1.12
C LEU A 9 6.42 -3.04 1.84
N SER A 10 5.95 -1.80 1.84
CA SER A 10 6.49 -0.69 2.62
C SER A 10 6.02 -0.76 4.09
N LYS A 11 6.49 0.17 4.92
CA LYS A 11 6.06 0.25 6.32
C LYS A 11 4.56 0.55 6.43
N GLU A 12 4.06 1.44 5.58
CA GLU A 12 2.68 1.96 5.58
C GLU A 12 1.64 0.90 5.17
N ASN A 13 2.05 -0.10 4.40
CA ASN A 13 1.17 -1.19 3.95
C ASN A 13 1.43 -2.52 4.69
N THR A 14 2.44 -2.56 5.58
CA THR A 14 2.72 -3.67 6.49
C THR A 14 2.19 -3.42 7.92
N TRP A 15 2.26 -2.17 8.40
CA TRP A 15 1.97 -1.81 9.79
C TRP A 15 0.84 -0.81 9.89
N GLU A 16 -0.05 -1.01 10.85
CA GLU A 16 -1.09 -0.04 11.19
C GLU A 16 -0.72 0.67 12.50
N GLN A 17 -0.83 1.99 12.53
CA GLN A 17 -0.65 2.75 13.77
C GLN A 17 -1.97 2.77 14.54
N ILE A 18 -1.99 2.17 15.73
CA ILE A 18 -3.20 2.10 16.55
C ILE A 18 -3.22 3.14 17.68
N GLU A 19 -2.04 3.61 18.11
CA GLU A 19 -1.87 4.68 19.10
C GLU A 19 -0.58 5.48 18.77
N PRO A 20 -0.34 6.66 19.37
CA PRO A 20 0.94 7.35 19.23
C PRO A 20 2.11 6.41 19.53
N ARG A 21 3.01 6.22 18.55
CA ARG A 21 4.19 5.35 18.63
C ARG A 21 3.91 3.84 18.83
N LYS A 22 2.66 3.39 18.68
CA LYS A 22 2.29 1.97 18.76
C LYS A 22 1.79 1.46 17.42
N TYR A 23 2.47 0.45 16.91
CA TYR A 23 2.19 -0.15 15.61
C TYR A 23 1.85 -1.62 15.79
N CYS A 24 0.86 -2.08 15.04
CA CYS A 24 0.50 -3.49 14.95
C CYS A 24 0.75 -4.00 13.54
N LEU A 25 1.15 -5.27 13.44
CA LEU A 25 1.32 -5.94 12.16
C LEU A 25 -0.06 -6.09 11.51
N ALA A 26 -0.24 -5.51 10.32
CA ALA A 26 -1.48 -5.58 9.55
C ALA A 26 -1.52 -6.82 8.63
N ILE A 27 -0.95 -7.94 9.11
CA ILE A 27 -0.91 -9.23 8.43
C ILE A 27 -1.37 -10.27 9.44
N LEU A 28 -2.43 -11.00 9.08
CA LEU A 28 -2.95 -12.10 9.86
C LEU A 28 -2.43 -13.42 9.32
N ARG A 29 -2.35 -14.43 10.19
CA ARG A 29 -2.05 -15.79 9.78
C ARG A 29 -3.13 -16.27 8.81
N GLY A 30 -2.71 -16.69 7.61
CA GLY A 30 -3.58 -17.36 6.65
C GLY A 30 -3.64 -18.87 6.91
N ASP A 31 -4.72 -19.50 6.45
CA ASP A 31 -4.88 -20.97 6.51
C ASP A 31 -4.35 -21.65 5.25
N ARG A 32 -5.08 -21.52 4.13
CA ARG A 32 -4.79 -22.23 2.87
C ARG A 32 -4.48 -21.32 1.70
N ILE A 33 -4.80 -20.04 1.82
CA ILE A 33 -4.65 -19.04 0.76
C ILE A 33 -3.96 -17.80 1.33
N ASN A 34 -3.13 -17.19 0.49
CA ASN A 34 -2.54 -15.90 0.78
C ASN A 34 -3.40 -14.82 0.12
N ILE A 35 -3.80 -13.82 0.91
CA ILE A 35 -4.64 -12.72 0.45
C ILE A 35 -3.85 -11.43 0.59
N ILE A 36 -3.74 -10.67 -0.51
CA ILE A 36 -3.26 -9.29 -0.48
C ILE A 36 -4.48 -8.40 -0.23
N GLY A 37 -4.71 -8.05 1.03
CA GLY A 37 -5.88 -7.28 1.47
C GLY A 37 -5.73 -5.78 1.25
N MET A 38 -6.73 -5.02 1.72
CA MET A 38 -6.77 -3.55 1.62
C MET A 38 -5.49 -2.91 2.18
N SER A 39 -5.02 -3.35 3.35
CA SER A 39 -3.83 -2.77 4.00
C SER A 39 -2.59 -2.90 3.12
N GLN A 40 -2.37 -4.07 2.51
CA GLN A 40 -1.23 -4.29 1.61
C GLN A 40 -1.36 -3.55 0.27
N GLN A 41 -2.59 -3.20 -0.14
CA GLN A 41 -2.85 -2.42 -1.36
C GLN A 41 -2.84 -0.90 -1.12
N LYS A 42 -2.67 -0.43 0.12
CA LYS A 42 -2.54 1.02 0.40
C LYS A 42 -1.38 1.60 -0.42
N ASN A 43 -1.61 2.78 -1.02
CA ASN A 43 -0.62 3.49 -1.82
C ASN A 43 -0.11 2.70 -3.03
N VAL A 44 -0.92 1.81 -3.59
CA VAL A 44 -0.62 1.07 -4.82
C VAL A 44 -1.84 1.12 -5.73
N ASN A 45 -1.62 1.48 -6.99
CA ASN A 45 -2.63 1.28 -8.03
C ASN A 45 -2.54 -0.15 -8.54
N VAL A 46 -3.66 -0.87 -8.47
CA VAL A 46 -3.77 -2.24 -8.98
C VAL A 46 -4.67 -2.24 -10.22
N GLY A 47 -4.10 -2.64 -11.36
CA GLY A 47 -4.82 -2.83 -12.61
C GLY A 47 -5.13 -4.30 -12.84
N TYR A 48 -6.39 -4.61 -13.13
CA TYR A 48 -6.85 -5.97 -13.46
C TYR A 48 -7.22 -6.03 -14.93
N ASP A 49 -6.37 -6.66 -15.75
CA ASP A 49 -6.68 -6.95 -17.15
C ASP A 49 -7.19 -8.39 -17.26
N LEU A 50 -8.52 -8.52 -17.26
CA LEU A 50 -9.18 -9.82 -17.35
C LEU A 50 -9.09 -10.45 -18.73
N LYS A 51 -8.87 -9.65 -19.79
CA LYS A 51 -8.78 -10.14 -21.17
C LYS A 51 -7.42 -10.80 -21.41
N ASN A 52 -6.35 -10.12 -21.01
CA ASN A 52 -4.98 -10.62 -21.17
C ASN A 52 -4.52 -11.47 -19.95
N LYS A 53 -5.34 -11.55 -18.91
CA LYS A 53 -5.08 -12.29 -17.65
C LYS A 53 -3.83 -11.77 -16.93
N VAL A 54 -3.69 -10.45 -16.87
CA VAL A 54 -2.55 -9.77 -16.25
C VAL A 54 -3.03 -8.94 -15.06
N VAL A 55 -2.24 -8.95 -13.98
CA VAL A 55 -2.37 -8.00 -12.88
C VAL A 55 -1.15 -7.10 -12.89
N SER A 56 -1.38 -5.79 -12.89
CA SER A 56 -0.32 -4.77 -12.93
C SER A 56 -0.35 -3.94 -11.66
N PHE A 57 0.82 -3.61 -11.13
CA PHE A 57 0.98 -2.81 -9.92
C PHE A 57 1.77 -1.56 -10.26
N LYS A 58 1.38 -0.43 -9.70
CA LYS A 58 2.13 0.82 -9.77
C LYS A 58 2.13 1.47 -8.40
N ASP A 59 3.33 1.67 -7.86
CA ASP A 59 3.48 2.40 -6.61
C ASP A 59 2.90 3.80 -6.76
N MET A 60 2.00 4.11 -5.84
CA MET A 60 1.47 5.44 -5.64
C MET A 60 2.09 5.93 -4.35
N ALA A 61 3.38 6.27 -4.40
CA ALA A 61 3.88 7.22 -3.42
C ALA A 61 2.97 8.44 -3.59
N CYS A 62 2.02 8.63 -2.68
CA CYS A 62 1.37 9.91 -2.54
C CYS A 62 2.48 10.73 -1.90
N PRO A 63 3.23 11.59 -2.64
CA PRO A 63 3.93 12.61 -1.92
C PRO A 63 2.84 13.28 -1.12
N LEU A 64 2.97 13.26 0.21
CA LEU A 64 2.49 14.38 0.96
C LEU A 64 3.19 15.54 0.28
N LEU A 65 2.51 16.17 -0.69
CA LEU A 65 2.80 17.52 -1.06
C LEU A 65 2.71 18.22 0.29
N LYS A 66 3.86 18.44 0.92
CA LYS A 66 4.03 19.55 1.84
C LYS A 66 3.74 20.77 0.96
N HIS A 67 2.46 21.05 0.73
CA HIS A 67 2.04 22.42 0.59
C HIS A 67 2.43 23.01 1.93
N GLU A 68 3.65 23.53 1.99
CA GLU A 68 3.93 24.67 2.83
C GLU A 68 2.88 25.70 2.44
N VAL A 69 1.75 25.69 3.16
CA VAL A 69 0.84 26.80 3.17
C VAL A 69 1.66 27.93 3.77
N LYS A 70 2.37 28.68 2.92
CA LYS A 70 2.85 30.02 3.28
C LYS A 70 1.59 30.83 3.55
N LEU A 71 1.19 30.88 4.81
CA LEU A 71 0.25 31.89 5.29
C LEU A 71 0.88 33.23 4.90
N ARG A 72 0.29 33.93 3.92
CA ARG A 72 0.65 35.32 3.69
C ARG A 72 0.20 36.09 4.95
N PRO A 73 1.08 36.83 5.61
CA PRO A 73 0.63 37.75 6.64
C PRO A 73 -0.21 38.82 5.96
N TYR A 74 -1.43 39.01 6.45
CA TYR A 74 -2.15 40.27 6.31
C TYR A 74 -1.64 41.24 7.36
#